data_AF-A0A955EJN0-F1
#
_entry.id   AF-A0A955EJN0-F1
#
_cell.length_a   1.000
_cell.length_b   1.000
_cell.length_c   1.000
_cell.angle_alpha   90.00
_cell.angle_beta   90.00
_cell.angle_gamma   90.00
#
_symmetry.space_group_name_H-M   'P 1'
#
loop_
_entity.id
_entity.type
_entity.pdbx_description
1 polymer ?
#
loop_
_entity_poly.entity_id
_entity_poly.type
_entity_poly.pdbx_seq_one_letter_code
_entity_poly.pdbx_strand_id
1 'polypeptide(L)'
;MTYDIGSDPAVARARQLALIDSLRARLLDNLVDEGQSWSRIRTAYLQLWFQEVMSLWNTTGYIGGTVVSRDHNTPGARQPLTSIPAAEQRQVLDLLVSRVFSPHAYEISRELLTHLQAEKWYQPAFSEGDGSGSEEYSLHDEVNFIQFAVLSDLLFTCSQRLYDQELRTPPGTDALTLPELHRTLTEAIWAEFAGSPDPEAAARHSNHDPMVSALRRNLQREHVEQLVDLAFRDRATLATQRQPQIIATSELRTIARRLEGWESSAPDLDDYTRIHIEETLHLIRDALESTPTRPM
;
A
#
# COMPACT_ATOMS: atom_id res chain seq x y z
N MET A 1 -18.31 13.95 -5.51
CA MET A 1 -19.60 13.41 -5.05
C MET A 1 -19.31 12.03 -4.50
N THR A 2 -19.33 11.85 -3.18
CA THR A 2 -19.02 10.56 -2.54
C THR A 2 -20.35 9.85 -2.31
N TYR A 3 -20.53 8.71 -2.99
CA TYR A 3 -21.73 7.89 -2.88
C TYR A 3 -21.77 7.18 -1.53
N ASP A 4 -23.00 6.98 -1.06
CA ASP A 4 -23.45 6.20 0.10
C ASP A 4 -22.41 5.21 0.65
N ILE A 5 -21.81 5.62 1.76
CA ILE A 5 -20.97 4.79 2.61
C ILE A 5 -21.95 3.99 3.47
N GLY A 6 -22.30 2.78 3.01
CA GLY A 6 -23.17 1.87 3.77
C GLY A 6 -22.66 1.62 5.19
N SER A 7 -23.53 1.13 6.06
CA SER A 7 -23.37 1.05 7.53
C SER A 7 -22.17 0.24 8.07
N ASP A 8 -21.35 -0.37 7.21
CA ASP A 8 -20.08 -1.00 7.56
C ASP A 8 -19.21 -1.11 6.29
N PRO A 9 -18.33 -0.13 6.02
CA PRO A 9 -17.55 -0.09 4.79
C PRO A 9 -16.54 -1.23 4.72
N ALA A 10 -15.87 -1.57 5.82
CA ALA A 10 -14.81 -2.58 5.83
C ALA A 10 -15.38 -3.97 5.54
N VAL A 11 -16.50 -4.33 6.16
CA VAL A 11 -17.16 -5.63 5.93
C VAL A 11 -17.73 -5.74 4.53
N ALA A 12 -18.37 -4.68 4.03
CA ALA A 12 -18.89 -4.68 2.65
C ALA A 12 -17.77 -4.80 1.62
N ARG A 13 -16.64 -4.10 1.82
CA ARG A 13 -15.47 -4.19 0.95
C ARG A 13 -14.80 -5.56 1.02
N ALA A 14 -14.64 -6.13 2.22
CA ALA A 14 -14.09 -7.47 2.39
C ALA A 14 -14.90 -8.54 1.62
N ARG A 15 -16.24 -8.45 1.64
CA ARG A 15 -17.10 -9.36 0.86
C ARG A 15 -16.93 -9.18 -0.65
N GLN A 16 -16.81 -7.95 -1.13
CA GLN A 16 -16.55 -7.68 -2.55
C GLN A 16 -15.20 -8.26 -2.99
N LEU A 17 -14.15 -8.09 -2.18
CA LEU A 17 -12.82 -8.63 -2.46
C LEU A 17 -12.82 -10.16 -2.47
N ALA A 18 -13.52 -10.80 -1.53
CA ALA A 18 -13.69 -12.25 -1.52
C ALA A 18 -14.41 -12.77 -2.77
N LEU A 19 -15.40 -12.02 -3.30
CA LEU A 19 -16.04 -12.35 -4.57
C LEU A 19 -15.04 -12.22 -5.73
N ILE A 20 -14.24 -11.16 -5.78
CA ILE A 20 -13.20 -10.96 -6.81
C ILE A 20 -12.21 -12.13 -6.79
N ASP A 21 -11.72 -12.53 -5.62
CA ASP A 21 -10.81 -13.67 -5.46
C ASP A 21 -11.44 -14.97 -6.02
N SER A 22 -12.71 -15.22 -5.67
CA SER A 22 -13.43 -16.41 -6.15
C SER A 22 -13.63 -16.42 -7.67
N LEU A 23 -13.81 -15.24 -8.29
CA LEU A 23 -13.93 -15.11 -9.74
C LEU A 23 -12.58 -15.30 -10.43
N ARG A 24 -11.50 -14.74 -9.89
CA ARG A 24 -10.13 -14.92 -10.41
C ARG A 24 -9.70 -16.37 -10.43
N ALA A 25 -9.95 -17.10 -9.34
CA ALA A 25 -9.61 -18.53 -9.21
C ALA A 25 -10.30 -19.40 -10.27
N ARG A 26 -11.40 -18.92 -10.87
CA ARG A 26 -12.25 -19.64 -11.82
C ARG A 26 -12.08 -19.20 -13.27
N LEU A 27 -11.18 -18.24 -13.54
CA LEU A 27 -11.00 -17.67 -14.88
C LEU A 27 -10.56 -18.73 -15.91
N LEU A 28 -9.58 -19.56 -15.57
CA LEU A 28 -9.06 -20.59 -16.48
C LEU A 28 -10.13 -21.65 -16.80
N ASP A 29 -10.92 -22.06 -15.80
CA ASP A 29 -11.89 -23.14 -15.95
C ASP A 29 -13.18 -22.74 -16.67
N ASN A 30 -13.57 -21.46 -16.62
CA ASN A 30 -14.94 -21.05 -16.98
C ASN A 30 -15.03 -19.97 -18.07
N LEU A 31 -13.92 -19.38 -18.52
CA LEU A 31 -13.95 -18.21 -19.41
C LEU A 31 -13.59 -18.49 -20.87
N VAL A 32 -12.84 -19.57 -21.13
CA VAL A 32 -12.32 -19.90 -22.45
C VAL A 32 -12.69 -21.34 -22.80
N ASP A 33 -13.48 -21.50 -23.87
CA ASP A 33 -13.75 -22.81 -24.47
C ASP A 33 -12.66 -23.17 -25.50
N GLU A 34 -12.61 -24.44 -25.91
CA GLU A 34 -11.71 -24.91 -26.97
C GLU A 34 -11.83 -24.04 -28.23
N GLY A 35 -10.69 -23.55 -28.73
CA GLY A 35 -10.61 -22.70 -29.93
C GLY A 35 -10.82 -21.20 -29.68
N GLN A 36 -11.14 -20.77 -28.45
CA GLN A 36 -11.20 -19.34 -28.11
C GLN A 36 -9.83 -18.79 -27.69
N SER A 37 -9.63 -17.47 -27.87
CA SER A 37 -8.38 -16.80 -27.50
C SER A 37 -8.22 -16.64 -25.99
N TRP A 38 -7.01 -16.91 -25.51
CA TRP A 38 -6.59 -16.67 -24.13
C TRP A 38 -6.56 -15.18 -23.74
N SER A 39 -6.58 -14.24 -24.70
CA SER A 39 -6.66 -12.80 -24.42
C SER A 39 -7.87 -12.41 -23.57
N ARG A 40 -8.96 -13.17 -23.67
CA ARG A 40 -10.17 -13.02 -22.84
C ARG A 40 -9.86 -13.16 -21.35
N ILE A 41 -8.91 -14.03 -20.98
CA ILE A 41 -8.46 -14.19 -19.60
C ILE A 41 -7.76 -12.93 -19.11
N ARG A 42 -6.84 -12.38 -19.91
CA ARG A 42 -6.16 -11.12 -19.57
C ARG A 42 -7.18 -10.00 -19.39
N THR A 43 -8.13 -9.84 -20.32
CA THR A 43 -9.16 -8.79 -20.22
C THR A 43 -10.00 -8.93 -18.95
N ALA A 44 -10.52 -10.13 -18.66
CA ALA A 44 -11.33 -10.35 -17.46
C ALA A 44 -10.52 -10.19 -16.18
N TYR A 45 -9.27 -10.68 -16.16
CA TYR A 45 -8.35 -10.50 -15.05
C TYR A 45 -8.10 -9.02 -14.77
N LEU A 46 -7.78 -8.22 -15.80
CA LEU A 46 -7.53 -6.78 -15.67
C LEU A 46 -8.78 -6.01 -15.22
N GLN A 47 -9.98 -6.43 -15.64
CA GLN A 47 -11.23 -5.85 -15.15
C GLN A 47 -11.42 -6.11 -13.65
N LEU A 48 -11.21 -7.35 -13.20
CA LEU A 48 -11.28 -7.72 -11.79
C LEU A 48 -10.17 -7.04 -10.96
N TRP A 49 -8.98 -6.89 -11.55
CA TRP A 49 -7.86 -6.14 -10.99
C TRP A 49 -8.22 -4.68 -10.76
N PHE A 50 -8.70 -3.99 -11.80
CA PHE A 50 -9.10 -2.59 -11.70
C PHE A 50 -10.21 -2.38 -10.66
N GLN A 51 -11.19 -3.29 -10.59
CA GLN A 51 -12.25 -3.22 -9.57
C GLN A 51 -11.70 -3.36 -8.15
N GLU A 52 -10.75 -4.27 -7.91
CA GLU A 52 -10.08 -4.39 -6.61
C GLU A 52 -9.28 -3.13 -6.27
N VAL A 53 -8.43 -2.67 -7.20
CA VAL A 53 -7.57 -1.49 -7.03
C VAL A 53 -8.41 -0.27 -6.67
N MET A 54 -9.48 0.00 -7.42
CA MET A 54 -10.37 1.12 -7.14
C MET A 54 -11.12 0.94 -5.82
N SER A 55 -11.49 -0.29 -5.45
CA SER A 55 -12.19 -0.56 -4.19
C SER A 55 -11.29 -0.30 -2.99
N LEU A 56 -10.05 -0.80 -3.02
CA LEU A 56 -9.06 -0.60 -1.97
C LEU A 56 -8.64 0.88 -1.88
N TRP A 57 -8.30 1.51 -3.00
CA TRP A 57 -7.87 2.91 -3.01
C TRP A 57 -8.97 3.84 -2.46
N ASN A 58 -10.24 3.69 -2.88
CA ASN A 58 -11.32 4.52 -2.36
C ASN A 58 -11.56 4.32 -0.83
N THR A 59 -11.08 3.23 -0.25
CA THR A 59 -11.23 2.94 1.18
C THR A 59 -10.19 3.72 2.03
N THR A 60 -9.14 4.29 1.44
CA THR A 60 -8.22 5.20 2.17
C THR A 60 -8.96 6.41 2.74
N GLY A 61 -10.03 6.86 2.09
CA GLY A 61 -10.84 8.01 2.48
C GLY A 61 -11.48 7.93 3.87
N TYR A 62 -11.54 6.74 4.47
CA TYR A 62 -12.04 6.54 5.83
C TYR A 62 -11.00 6.90 6.89
N ILE A 63 -9.70 6.82 6.57
CA ILE A 63 -8.62 7.16 7.49
C ILE A 63 -8.52 8.70 7.59
N GLY A 64 -8.73 9.22 8.79
CA GLY A 64 -8.91 10.65 9.02
C GLY A 64 -10.17 11.23 8.36
N GLY A 65 -11.09 10.37 7.90
CA GLY A 65 -12.31 10.80 7.24
C GLY A 65 -13.25 11.54 8.19
N THR A 66 -13.99 12.52 7.67
CA THR A 66 -14.98 13.28 8.43
C THR A 66 -16.27 13.36 7.61
N VAL A 67 -17.39 12.96 8.23
CA VAL A 67 -18.73 13.12 7.69
C VAL A 67 -19.15 14.58 7.85
N VAL A 68 -19.58 15.19 6.75
CA VAL A 68 -20.04 16.59 6.73
C VAL A 68 -21.56 16.62 6.69
N SER A 69 -22.19 17.12 7.75
CA SER A 69 -23.61 17.48 7.75
C SER A 69 -23.80 18.91 7.27
N ARG A 70 -24.83 19.14 6.46
CA ARG A 70 -25.22 20.48 5.97
C ARG A 70 -26.54 20.94 6.59
N ASP A 71 -26.97 20.31 7.68
CA ASP A 71 -28.17 20.70 8.40
C ASP A 71 -28.01 22.14 8.92
N HIS A 72 -29.05 22.96 8.79
CA HIS A 72 -29.05 24.31 9.38
C HIS A 72 -29.22 24.20 10.91
N ASN A 73 -28.68 25.15 11.67
CA ASN A 73 -28.73 25.18 13.13
C ASN A 73 -30.17 25.28 13.64
N THR A 74 -30.83 24.12 13.76
CA THR A 74 -32.22 23.92 14.15
C THR A 74 -32.26 22.85 15.25
N PRO A 75 -33.28 22.84 16.12
CA PRO A 75 -33.41 21.80 17.13
C PRO A 75 -33.39 20.39 16.49
N GLY A 76 -32.42 19.56 16.89
CA GLY A 76 -32.21 18.22 16.35
C GLY A 76 -31.26 18.11 15.15
N ALA A 77 -30.64 19.21 14.70
CA ALA A 77 -29.63 19.19 13.63
C ALA A 77 -28.42 18.31 14.00
N ARG A 78 -27.90 17.55 13.04
CA ARG A 78 -26.66 16.76 13.23
C ARG A 78 -25.46 17.69 13.36
N GLN A 79 -24.41 17.20 14.02
CA GLN A 79 -23.14 17.95 14.07
C GLN A 79 -22.61 18.19 12.64
N PRO A 80 -22.15 19.41 12.31
CA PRO A 80 -21.66 19.73 10.97
C PRO A 80 -20.47 18.88 10.54
N LEU A 81 -19.62 18.47 11.50
CA LEU A 81 -18.47 17.62 11.27
C LEU A 81 -18.49 16.48 12.29
N THR A 82 -18.41 15.24 11.81
CA THR A 82 -18.29 14.07 12.67
C THR A 82 -17.17 13.20 12.12
N SER A 83 -16.11 13.00 12.91
CA SER A 83 -15.01 12.11 12.56
C SER A 83 -15.53 10.67 12.47
N ILE A 84 -14.98 9.89 11.55
CA ILE A 84 -15.28 8.45 11.48
C ILE A 84 -14.80 7.80 12.80
N PRO A 85 -15.55 6.87 13.40
CA PRO A 85 -15.13 6.20 14.64
C PRO A 85 -13.75 5.53 14.54
N ALA A 86 -12.94 5.63 15.58
CA ALA A 86 -11.57 5.08 15.61
C ALA A 86 -11.52 3.58 15.27
N ALA A 87 -12.47 2.80 15.80
CA ALA A 87 -12.59 1.38 15.52
C ALA A 87 -12.80 1.07 14.02
N GLU A 88 -13.63 1.87 13.35
CA GLU A 88 -13.90 1.72 11.92
C GLU A 88 -12.66 2.10 11.08
N GLN A 89 -11.95 3.16 11.47
CA GLN A 89 -10.69 3.54 10.82
C GLN A 89 -9.63 2.42 10.96
N ARG A 90 -9.50 1.80 12.14
CA ARG A 90 -8.58 0.68 12.35
C ARG A 90 -8.95 -0.54 11.53
N GLN A 91 -10.23 -0.91 11.47
CA GLN A 91 -10.70 -2.02 10.62
C GLN A 91 -10.36 -1.79 9.14
N VAL A 92 -10.51 -0.56 8.66
CA VAL A 92 -10.10 -0.18 7.30
C VAL A 92 -8.59 -0.29 7.13
N LEU A 93 -7.81 0.21 8.10
CA LEU A 93 -6.35 0.13 8.05
C LEU A 93 -5.88 -1.32 8.00
N ASP A 94 -6.45 -2.20 8.82
CA ASP A 94 -6.15 -3.63 8.84
C ASP A 94 -6.51 -4.30 7.50
N LEU A 95 -7.63 -3.92 6.88
CA LEU A 95 -8.00 -4.39 5.55
C LEU A 95 -6.98 -3.96 4.49
N LEU A 96 -6.55 -2.70 4.49
CA LEU A 96 -5.55 -2.19 3.55
C LEU A 96 -4.19 -2.88 3.76
N VAL A 97 -3.77 -3.03 5.02
CA VAL A 97 -2.53 -3.74 5.37
C VAL A 97 -2.55 -5.18 4.86
N SER A 98 -3.64 -5.90 5.11
CA SER A 98 -3.76 -7.30 4.71
C SER A 98 -3.88 -7.50 3.19
N ARG A 99 -4.52 -6.58 2.48
CA ARG A 99 -4.83 -6.71 1.03
C ARG A 99 -3.84 -6.02 0.10
N VAL A 100 -3.08 -5.04 0.58
CA VAL A 100 -2.15 -4.25 -0.25
C VAL A 100 -0.70 -4.47 0.17
N PHE A 101 -0.47 -4.53 1.48
CA PHE A 101 0.87 -4.53 2.07
C PHE A 101 1.25 -5.87 2.72
N SER A 102 0.52 -6.95 2.45
CA SER A 102 0.87 -8.28 2.94
C SER A 102 1.86 -8.96 1.97
N PRO A 103 2.80 -9.81 2.46
CA PRO A 103 3.59 -10.69 1.59
C PRO A 103 2.75 -11.63 0.73
N HIS A 104 1.52 -11.92 1.16
CA HIS A 104 0.59 -12.81 0.48
C HIS A 104 -0.54 -12.05 -0.25
N ALA A 105 -0.45 -10.73 -0.39
CA ALA A 105 -1.51 -9.90 -0.98
C ALA A 105 -1.76 -10.21 -2.48
N TYR A 106 -0.72 -10.67 -3.19
CA TYR A 106 -0.73 -10.80 -4.65
C TYR A 106 -0.33 -12.21 -5.12
N GLU A 107 -0.75 -13.23 -4.39
CA GLU A 107 -0.54 -14.62 -4.79
C GLU A 107 -1.35 -14.92 -6.06
N ILE A 108 -0.63 -15.10 -7.16
CA ILE A 108 -1.17 -15.53 -8.45
C ILE A 108 -0.46 -16.81 -8.87
N SER A 109 -1.22 -17.79 -9.36
CA SER A 109 -0.62 -19.04 -9.82
C SER A 109 0.29 -18.77 -11.02
N ARG A 110 1.42 -19.49 -11.09
CA ARG A 110 2.34 -19.42 -12.25
C ARG A 110 1.58 -19.73 -13.55
N GLU A 111 0.65 -20.68 -13.48
CA GLU A 111 -0.24 -21.03 -14.58
C GLU A 111 -1.08 -19.84 -15.04
N LEU A 112 -1.76 -19.12 -14.13
CA LEU A 112 -2.54 -17.95 -14.53
C LEU A 112 -1.65 -16.86 -15.13
N LEU A 113 -0.49 -16.58 -14.53
CA LEU A 113 0.48 -15.60 -15.06
C LEU A 113 0.89 -15.90 -16.51
N THR A 114 1.16 -17.18 -16.84
CA THR A 114 1.54 -17.57 -18.21
C THR A 114 0.41 -17.44 -19.23
N HIS A 115 -0.85 -17.31 -18.78
CA HIS A 115 -2.02 -17.14 -19.64
C HIS A 115 -2.49 -15.68 -19.74
N LEU A 116 -1.79 -14.71 -19.13
CA LEU A 116 -2.09 -13.26 -19.21
C LEU A 116 -1.46 -12.56 -20.42
N GLN A 117 -1.22 -13.29 -21.52
CA GLN A 117 -0.69 -12.73 -22.76
C GLN A 117 -1.69 -11.78 -23.45
N ALA A 118 -1.17 -10.71 -24.07
CA ALA A 118 -1.98 -9.88 -24.96
C ALA A 118 -2.07 -10.54 -26.34
N GLU A 119 -3.24 -10.44 -26.99
CA GLU A 119 -3.38 -10.84 -28.39
C GLU A 119 -3.14 -9.63 -29.29
N LYS A 120 -2.18 -9.74 -30.21
CA LYS A 120 -1.85 -8.71 -31.20
C LYS A 120 -2.16 -9.14 -32.64
N TRP A 121 -3.26 -9.85 -32.85
CA TRP A 121 -3.73 -10.14 -34.21
C TRP A 121 -4.69 -9.05 -34.67
N TYR A 122 -4.40 -8.45 -35.83
CA TYR A 122 -5.24 -7.42 -36.45
C TYR A 122 -6.64 -7.98 -36.74
N GLN A 123 -7.63 -7.56 -35.96
CA GLN A 123 -9.05 -7.77 -36.26
C GLN A 123 -9.69 -6.40 -36.55
N PRO A 124 -10.63 -6.27 -37.51
CA PRO A 124 -11.22 -4.98 -37.89
C PRO A 124 -11.97 -4.24 -36.77
N ALA A 125 -12.20 -4.89 -35.63
CA ALA A 125 -12.81 -4.31 -34.42
C ALA A 125 -11.77 -3.74 -33.42
N PHE A 126 -10.48 -3.70 -33.77
CA PHE A 126 -9.44 -3.09 -32.95
C PHE A 126 -9.74 -1.60 -32.75
N SER A 127 -10.14 -1.22 -31.55
CA SER A 127 -10.11 0.19 -31.14
C SER A 127 -8.65 0.55 -30.86
N GLU A 128 -8.24 1.77 -31.22
CA GLU A 128 -6.86 2.30 -31.09
C GLU A 128 -6.29 2.24 -29.65
N GLY A 129 -7.08 1.86 -28.64
CA GLY A 129 -6.65 1.69 -27.25
C GLY A 129 -6.19 0.29 -26.84
N ASP A 130 -6.42 -0.76 -27.65
CA ASP A 130 -6.14 -2.16 -27.27
C ASP A 130 -4.72 -2.63 -27.66
N GLY A 131 -3.98 -1.80 -28.41
CA GLY A 131 -2.66 -2.12 -28.97
C GLY A 131 -1.45 -1.55 -28.20
N SER A 132 -1.66 -0.84 -27.10
CA SER A 132 -0.60 -0.06 -26.41
C SER A 132 0.06 -0.78 -25.22
N GLY A 133 -0.27 -2.06 -24.97
CA GLY A 133 0.34 -2.86 -23.91
C GLY A 133 1.52 -3.73 -24.37
N SER A 134 2.47 -4.00 -23.47
CA SER A 134 3.46 -5.06 -23.66
C SER A 134 2.76 -6.42 -23.84
N GLU A 135 3.32 -7.27 -24.71
CA GLU A 135 2.87 -8.67 -24.85
C GLU A 135 2.95 -9.40 -23.52
N GLU A 136 4.01 -9.11 -22.76
CA GLU A 136 4.24 -9.60 -21.42
C GLU A 136 3.39 -8.83 -20.41
N TYR A 137 2.82 -9.55 -19.45
CA TYR A 137 2.11 -8.96 -18.31
C TYR A 137 3.09 -8.76 -17.14
N SER A 138 3.34 -7.51 -16.77
CA SER A 138 4.18 -7.16 -15.62
C SER A 138 3.35 -7.09 -14.35
N LEU A 139 3.31 -8.19 -13.59
CA LEU A 139 2.71 -8.19 -12.26
C LEU A 139 3.40 -7.17 -11.33
N HIS A 140 4.71 -6.97 -11.51
CA HIS A 140 5.48 -6.02 -10.72
C HIS A 140 4.96 -4.58 -10.86
N ASP A 141 4.70 -4.12 -12.08
CA ASP A 141 4.24 -2.75 -12.31
C ASP A 141 2.82 -2.53 -11.78
N GLU A 142 1.95 -3.52 -11.96
CA GLU A 142 0.56 -3.48 -11.51
C GLU A 142 0.47 -3.45 -9.97
N VAL A 143 1.23 -4.32 -9.30
CA VAL A 143 1.32 -4.34 -7.83
C VAL A 143 1.94 -3.04 -7.32
N ASN A 144 3.01 -2.55 -7.95
CA ASN A 144 3.64 -1.29 -7.56
C ASN A 144 2.66 -0.12 -7.67
N PHE A 145 1.83 -0.07 -8.71
CA PHE A 145 0.84 0.99 -8.90
C PHE A 145 -0.13 1.11 -7.72
N ILE A 146 -0.74 0.01 -7.29
CA ILE A 146 -1.71 0.05 -6.18
C ILE A 146 -1.02 0.30 -4.84
N GLN A 147 0.16 -0.29 -4.61
CA GLN A 147 0.95 -0.06 -3.41
C GLN A 147 1.35 1.40 -3.29
N PHE A 148 1.88 1.98 -4.37
CA PHE A 148 2.19 3.40 -4.49
C PHE A 148 0.99 4.27 -4.14
N ALA A 149 -0.15 4.05 -4.81
CA ALA A 149 -1.33 4.90 -4.68
C ALA A 149 -1.92 4.89 -3.27
N VAL A 150 -2.09 3.69 -2.68
CA VAL A 150 -2.62 3.55 -1.31
C VAL A 150 -1.64 4.12 -0.30
N LEU A 151 -0.35 3.83 -0.43
CA LEU A 151 0.68 4.33 0.49
C LEU A 151 0.77 5.85 0.44
N SER A 152 0.73 6.45 -0.76
CA SER A 152 0.72 7.90 -0.95
C SER A 152 -0.49 8.55 -0.28
N ASP A 153 -1.67 7.97 -0.44
CA ASP A 153 -2.85 8.51 0.24
C ASP A 153 -2.72 8.44 1.76
N LEU A 154 -2.20 7.34 2.31
CA LEU A 154 -2.05 7.18 3.76
C LEU A 154 -0.98 8.13 4.33
N LEU A 155 0.20 8.21 3.69
CA LEU A 155 1.33 9.02 4.15
C LEU A 155 1.11 10.52 3.96
N PHE A 156 0.46 10.95 2.89
CA PHE A 156 0.31 12.39 2.59
C PHE A 156 -1.08 12.92 2.94
N THR A 157 -2.15 12.35 2.38
CA THR A 157 -3.51 12.88 2.53
C THR A 157 -4.10 12.53 3.90
N CYS A 158 -4.08 11.25 4.27
CA CYS A 158 -4.69 10.77 5.51
C CYS A 158 -3.92 11.25 6.73
N SER A 159 -2.58 11.35 6.63
CA SER A 159 -1.75 11.87 7.71
C SER A 159 -2.10 13.32 8.09
N GLN A 160 -2.35 14.19 7.12
CA GLN A 160 -2.80 15.57 7.39
C GLN A 160 -4.20 15.58 8.03
N ARG A 161 -5.12 14.74 7.52
CA ARG A 161 -6.48 14.65 8.05
C ARG A 161 -6.50 14.10 9.48
N LEU A 162 -5.69 13.10 9.79
CA LEU A 162 -5.55 12.54 11.14
C LEU A 162 -5.00 13.58 12.10
N TYR A 163 -4.00 14.36 11.68
CA TYR A 163 -3.47 15.44 12.51
C TYR A 163 -4.54 16.49 12.89
N ASP A 164 -5.37 16.90 11.94
CA ASP A 164 -6.50 17.81 12.21
C ASP A 164 -7.67 17.13 12.97
N GLN A 165 -7.86 15.83 12.78
CA GLN A 165 -8.85 15.04 13.51
C GLN A 165 -8.49 14.94 15.00
N GLU A 166 -7.22 14.71 15.32
CA GLU A 166 -6.72 14.67 16.69
C GLU A 166 -7.00 15.99 17.43
N LEU A 167 -6.82 17.14 16.76
CA LEU A 167 -7.12 18.45 17.35
C LEU A 167 -8.60 18.60 17.74
N ARG A 168 -9.51 17.96 16.99
CA ARG A 168 -10.96 17.98 17.26
C ARG A 168 -11.40 16.90 18.24
N THR A 169 -10.52 15.97 18.58
CA THR A 169 -10.83 14.85 19.46
C THR A 169 -10.51 15.22 20.91
N PRO A 170 -11.49 15.23 21.84
CA PRO A 170 -11.22 15.54 23.23
C PRO A 170 -10.24 14.54 23.88
N PRO A 171 -9.32 14.99 24.75
CA PRO A 171 -8.44 14.10 25.50
C PRO A 171 -9.22 12.99 26.23
N GLY A 172 -8.74 11.75 26.13
CA GLY A 172 -9.39 10.58 26.72
C GLY A 172 -10.45 9.91 25.83
N THR A 173 -10.73 10.48 24.64
CA THR A 173 -11.53 9.81 23.61
C THR A 173 -10.62 8.96 22.73
N ASP A 174 -11.04 7.74 22.38
CA ASP A 174 -10.28 6.90 21.46
C ASP A 174 -10.25 7.51 20.04
N ALA A 175 -9.06 7.58 19.47
CA ALA A 175 -8.80 8.03 18.11
C ALA A 175 -7.66 7.23 17.51
N LEU A 176 -7.77 6.92 16.21
CA LEU A 176 -6.61 6.51 15.43
C LEU A 176 -5.65 7.70 15.37
N THR A 177 -4.43 7.50 15.85
CA THR A 177 -3.42 8.57 15.88
C THR A 177 -2.49 8.51 14.67
N LEU A 178 -1.86 9.64 14.35
CA LEU A 178 -0.87 9.74 13.29
C LEU A 178 0.36 8.83 13.54
N PRO A 179 0.96 8.78 14.75
CA PRO A 179 2.01 7.80 15.04
C PRO A 179 1.54 6.35 14.92
N GLU A 180 0.29 6.06 15.29
CA GLU A 180 -0.28 4.72 15.15
C GLU A 180 -0.37 4.30 13.67
N LEU A 181 -0.88 5.18 12.79
CA LEU A 181 -0.92 4.91 11.34
C LEU A 181 0.47 4.58 10.78
N HIS A 182 1.45 5.46 11.00
CA HIS A 182 2.81 5.31 10.46
C HIS A 182 3.48 4.04 10.99
N ARG A 183 3.37 3.79 12.30
CA ARG A 183 3.91 2.58 12.91
C ARG A 183 3.28 1.31 12.35
N THR A 184 1.96 1.27 12.21
CA THR A 184 1.26 0.11 11.63
C THR A 184 1.71 -0.17 10.19
N LEU A 185 1.91 0.88 9.38
CA LEU A 185 2.46 0.73 8.02
C LEU A 185 3.89 0.21 8.03
N THR A 186 4.77 0.78 8.85
CA THR A 186 6.15 0.33 9.01
C THR A 186 6.21 -1.13 9.49
N GLU A 187 5.42 -1.50 10.49
CA GLU A 187 5.35 -2.86 11.01
C GLU A 187 4.92 -3.86 9.92
N ALA A 188 3.91 -3.52 9.12
CA ALA A 188 3.41 -4.39 8.04
C ALA A 188 4.37 -4.51 6.84
N ILE A 189 4.93 -3.39 6.38
CA ILE A 189 5.80 -3.34 5.19
C ILE A 189 7.17 -3.97 5.48
N TRP A 190 7.64 -3.91 6.72
CA TRP A 190 8.94 -4.42 7.16
C TRP A 190 8.84 -5.67 8.04
N ALA A 191 7.78 -6.46 7.87
CA ALA A 191 7.49 -7.64 8.68
C ALA A 191 8.58 -8.72 8.58
N GLU A 192 9.22 -8.86 7.42
CA GLU A 192 10.32 -9.80 7.19
C GLU A 192 11.55 -9.52 8.07
N PHE A 193 11.68 -8.26 8.49
CA PHE A 193 12.76 -7.81 9.36
C PHE A 193 12.30 -7.62 10.81
N ALA A 194 11.13 -8.16 11.17
CA ALA A 194 10.64 -8.11 12.53
C ALA A 194 11.53 -8.96 13.46
N GLY A 195 12.05 -8.34 14.52
CA GLY A 195 12.93 -9.00 15.48
C GLY A 195 14.37 -9.13 14.98
N SER A 196 15.14 -9.97 15.67
CA SER A 196 16.53 -10.29 15.31
C SER A 196 16.57 -11.41 14.27
N PRO A 197 17.52 -11.39 13.34
CA PRO A 197 17.70 -12.49 12.40
C PRO A 197 17.94 -13.81 13.13
N ASP A 198 17.31 -14.87 12.63
CA ASP A 198 17.74 -16.24 12.88
C ASP A 198 18.71 -16.62 11.76
N PRO A 199 20.03 -16.73 12.04
CA PRO A 199 21.03 -17.02 11.01
C PRO A 199 20.77 -18.35 10.30
N GLU A 200 20.21 -19.34 11.00
CA GLU A 200 19.89 -20.64 10.39
C GLU A 200 18.67 -20.58 9.48
N ALA A 201 17.72 -19.69 9.75
CA ALA A 201 16.58 -19.45 8.87
C ALA A 201 17.00 -18.62 7.64
N ALA A 202 17.80 -17.57 7.86
CA ALA A 202 18.34 -16.72 6.80
C ALA A 202 19.13 -17.52 5.76
N ALA A 203 20.00 -18.44 6.22
CA ALA A 203 20.82 -19.29 5.36
C ALA A 203 20.03 -20.32 4.52
N ARG A 204 18.71 -20.48 4.73
CA ARG A 204 17.85 -21.37 3.91
C ARG A 204 17.42 -20.73 2.60
N HIS A 205 17.54 -19.41 2.48
CA HIS A 205 17.14 -18.67 1.30
C HIS A 205 18.20 -18.71 0.21
N SER A 206 17.77 -18.52 -1.03
CA SER A 206 18.65 -18.50 -2.21
C SER A 206 18.21 -17.43 -3.19
N ASN A 207 19.00 -17.12 -4.21
CA ASN A 207 18.61 -16.12 -5.20
C ASN A 207 17.33 -16.50 -5.99
N HIS A 208 16.95 -17.78 -6.04
CA HIS A 208 15.70 -18.25 -6.65
C HIS A 208 14.52 -18.29 -5.65
N ASP A 209 14.81 -18.24 -4.35
CA ASP A 209 13.82 -18.18 -3.27
C ASP A 209 14.32 -17.23 -2.16
N PRO A 210 14.38 -15.92 -2.46
CA PRO A 210 14.99 -14.95 -1.57
C PRO A 210 14.13 -14.73 -0.33
N MET A 211 14.77 -14.38 0.79
CA MET A 211 14.08 -14.11 2.06
C MET A 211 13.02 -13.01 1.91
N VAL A 212 13.37 -11.94 1.21
CA VAL A 212 12.45 -10.87 0.84
C VAL A 212 12.16 -10.97 -0.64
N SER A 213 10.91 -11.20 -1.02
CA SER A 213 10.52 -11.34 -2.43
C SER A 213 10.70 -10.03 -3.21
N ALA A 214 10.79 -10.11 -4.54
CA ALA A 214 10.93 -8.92 -5.39
C ALA A 214 9.78 -7.90 -5.21
N LEU A 215 8.53 -8.38 -5.08
CA LEU A 215 7.38 -7.50 -4.80
C LEU A 215 7.52 -6.78 -3.45
N ARG A 216 8.10 -7.47 -2.45
CA ARG A 216 8.29 -6.92 -1.11
C ARG A 216 9.44 -5.92 -1.05
N ARG A 217 10.53 -6.19 -1.74
CA ARG A 217 11.63 -5.22 -1.91
C ARG A 217 11.15 -3.94 -2.59
N ASN A 218 10.33 -4.06 -3.64
CA ASN A 218 9.73 -2.90 -4.32
C ASN A 218 8.87 -2.07 -3.37
N LEU A 219 7.95 -2.71 -2.62
CA LEU A 219 7.11 -2.01 -1.63
C LEU A 219 7.94 -1.32 -0.54
N GLN A 220 8.96 -2.01 -0.01
CA GLN A 220 9.83 -1.46 1.03
C GLN A 220 10.63 -0.27 0.53
N ARG A 221 11.14 -0.35 -0.71
CA ARG A 221 11.84 0.74 -1.38
C ARG A 221 10.92 1.95 -1.58
N GLU A 222 9.73 1.71 -2.13
CA GLU A 222 8.69 2.73 -2.33
C GLU A 222 8.33 3.42 -1.00
N HIS A 223 8.19 2.64 0.08
CA HIS A 223 7.92 3.20 1.39
C HIS A 223 9.02 4.14 1.89
N VAL A 224 10.30 3.77 1.73
CA VAL A 224 11.42 4.67 2.11
C VAL A 224 11.42 5.92 1.25
N GLU A 225 11.26 5.79 -0.06
CA GLU A 225 11.27 6.94 -0.98
C GLU A 225 10.15 7.92 -0.63
N GLN A 226 8.92 7.43 -0.39
CA GLN A 226 7.82 8.30 0.05
C GLN A 226 8.02 8.90 1.45
N LEU A 227 8.66 8.18 2.38
CA LEU A 227 9.01 8.73 3.70
C LEU A 227 10.09 9.81 3.59
N VAL A 228 11.08 9.64 2.71
CA VAL A 228 12.09 10.65 2.40
C VAL A 228 11.42 11.89 1.80
N ASP A 229 10.55 11.70 0.81
CA ASP A 229 9.75 12.77 0.21
C ASP A 229 8.87 13.47 1.25
N LEU A 230 8.22 12.71 2.15
CA LEU A 230 7.38 13.28 3.20
C LEU A 230 8.22 14.08 4.19
N ALA A 231 9.34 13.53 4.66
CA ALA A 231 10.23 14.15 5.66
C ALA A 231 10.88 15.43 5.14
N PHE A 232 11.31 15.43 3.86
CA PHE A 232 12.15 16.48 3.29
C PHE A 232 11.50 17.28 2.18
N ARG A 233 10.18 17.11 1.95
CA ARG A 233 9.43 17.95 1.01
C ARG A 233 9.69 19.41 1.30
N ASP A 234 10.13 20.11 0.25
CA ASP A 234 10.61 21.48 0.27
C ASP A 234 9.70 22.36 1.15
N ARG A 235 10.26 22.81 2.29
CA ARG A 235 9.63 23.64 3.34
C ARG A 235 8.10 23.59 3.33
N ALA A 236 7.51 22.54 3.91
CA ALA A 236 6.06 22.42 4.11
C ALA A 236 5.42 23.78 4.44
N THR A 237 4.72 24.35 3.46
CA THR A 237 4.01 25.62 3.61
C THR A 237 2.78 25.43 4.50
N LEU A 238 2.27 24.21 4.61
CA LEU A 238 1.13 23.85 5.44
C LEU A 238 1.57 23.35 6.81
N ALA A 239 1.04 23.97 7.87
CA ALA A 239 1.32 23.57 9.25
C ALA A 239 0.90 22.12 9.56
N THR A 240 -0.09 21.59 8.82
CA THR A 240 -0.61 20.22 8.95
C THR A 240 0.38 19.14 8.51
N GLN A 241 1.45 19.52 7.80
CA GLN A 241 2.49 18.60 7.33
C GLN A 241 3.68 18.48 8.28
N ARG A 242 3.84 19.40 9.23
CA ARG A 242 5.01 19.42 10.14
C ARG A 242 5.08 18.18 11.02
N GLN A 243 3.96 17.74 11.56
CA GLN A 243 3.93 16.55 12.40
C GLN A 243 4.16 15.26 11.58
N PRO A 244 3.50 15.05 10.43
CA PRO A 244 3.85 13.97 9.49
C PRO A 244 5.34 13.94 9.11
N GLN A 245 5.97 15.09 8.87
CA GLN A 245 7.40 15.20 8.56
C GLN A 245 8.31 14.66 9.69
N ILE A 246 8.04 15.07 10.92
CA ILE A 246 8.81 14.63 12.09
C ILE A 246 8.66 13.12 12.29
N ILE A 247 7.44 12.61 12.15
CA ILE A 247 7.15 11.18 12.26
C ILE A 247 7.85 10.41 11.14
N ALA A 248 7.81 10.89 9.90
CA ALA A 248 8.51 10.26 8.78
C ALA A 248 10.02 10.14 9.04
N THR A 249 10.65 11.19 9.57
CA THR A 249 12.08 11.14 9.97
C THR A 249 12.32 10.10 11.09
N SER A 250 11.37 9.96 12.03
CA SER A 250 11.44 8.95 13.09
C SER A 250 11.29 7.52 12.55
N GLU A 251 10.39 7.31 11.59
CA GLU A 251 10.19 6.02 10.92
C GLU A 251 11.43 5.63 10.11
N LEU A 252 12.02 6.54 9.33
CA LEU A 252 13.28 6.31 8.61
C LEU A 252 14.40 5.82 9.55
N ARG A 253 14.57 6.48 10.71
CA ARG A 253 15.55 6.03 11.74
C ARG A 253 15.20 4.67 12.34
N THR A 254 13.92 4.34 12.44
CA THR A 254 13.46 3.05 12.96
C THR A 254 13.73 1.93 11.97
N ILE A 255 13.47 2.16 10.69
CA ILE A 255 13.82 1.25 9.60
C ILE A 255 15.34 1.04 9.53
N ALA A 256 16.12 2.13 9.54
CA ALA A 256 17.59 2.03 9.49
C ALA A 256 18.15 1.17 10.63
N ARG A 257 17.76 1.43 11.88
CA ARG A 257 18.23 0.63 13.03
C ARG A 257 17.85 -0.85 12.92
N ARG A 258 16.67 -1.15 12.38
CA ARG A 258 16.22 -2.52 12.14
C ARG A 258 17.13 -3.20 11.13
N LEU A 259 17.37 -2.55 9.99
CA LEU A 259 18.20 -3.08 8.91
C LEU A 259 19.67 -3.23 9.30
N GLU A 260 20.23 -2.31 10.09
CA GLU A 260 21.58 -2.41 10.65
C GLU A 260 21.74 -3.65 11.56
N GLY A 261 20.71 -3.97 12.33
CA GLY A 261 20.67 -5.20 13.14
C GLY A 261 20.72 -6.46 12.28
N TRP A 262 20.05 -6.45 11.13
CA TRP A 262 20.06 -7.57 10.17
C TRP A 262 21.38 -7.67 9.40
N GLU A 263 21.89 -6.56 8.86
CA GLU A 263 23.17 -6.48 8.16
C GLU A 263 24.33 -7.03 9.02
N SER A 264 24.34 -6.70 10.32
CA SER A 264 25.41 -7.12 11.23
C SER A 264 25.31 -8.57 11.72
N SER A 265 24.11 -9.17 11.71
CA SER A 265 23.84 -10.44 12.41
C SER A 265 23.53 -11.61 11.47
N ALA A 266 23.32 -11.37 10.16
CA ALA A 266 23.03 -12.41 9.18
C ALA A 266 23.96 -12.30 7.94
N PRO A 267 25.21 -12.79 8.02
CA PRO A 267 26.16 -12.69 6.92
C PRO A 267 25.82 -13.59 5.72
N ASP A 268 25.02 -14.64 5.93
CA ASP A 268 24.67 -15.65 4.91
C ASP A 268 23.30 -15.39 4.25
N LEU A 269 22.90 -14.11 4.12
CA LEU A 269 21.70 -13.72 3.39
C LEU A 269 21.86 -13.97 1.88
N ASP A 270 20.75 -14.27 1.19
CA ASP A 270 20.72 -14.27 -0.26
C ASP A 270 21.12 -12.89 -0.84
N ASP A 271 21.68 -12.89 -2.06
CA ASP A 271 22.25 -11.67 -2.63
C ASP A 271 21.22 -10.56 -2.79
N TYR A 272 19.99 -10.91 -3.16
CA TYR A 272 18.95 -9.91 -3.38
C TYR A 272 18.53 -9.25 -2.07
N THR A 273 18.37 -10.02 -1.00
CA THR A 273 18.05 -9.49 0.33
C THR A 273 19.20 -8.65 0.87
N ARG A 274 20.44 -9.12 0.75
CA ARG A 274 21.63 -8.38 1.20
C ARG A 274 21.78 -7.04 0.46
N ILE A 275 21.74 -7.04 -0.87
CA ILE A 275 21.85 -5.81 -1.68
C ILE A 275 20.71 -4.84 -1.34
N HIS A 276 19.49 -5.36 -1.12
CA HIS A 276 18.35 -4.52 -0.74
C HIS A 276 18.54 -3.82 0.60
N ILE A 277 19.07 -4.53 1.60
CA ILE A 277 19.42 -3.94 2.90
C ILE A 277 20.47 -2.83 2.71
N GLU A 278 21.56 -3.15 2.02
CA GLU A 278 22.69 -2.21 1.77
C GLU A 278 22.21 -0.93 1.08
N GLU A 279 21.46 -1.06 -0.02
CA GLU A 279 20.97 0.07 -0.81
C GLU A 279 19.91 0.88 -0.07
N THR A 280 19.03 0.22 0.69
CA THR A 280 18.01 0.93 1.48
C THR A 280 18.66 1.70 2.64
N LEU A 281 19.64 1.12 3.32
CA LEU A 281 20.42 1.82 4.35
C LEU A 281 21.16 3.01 3.77
N HIS A 282 21.78 2.85 2.60
CA HIS A 282 22.46 3.94 1.92
C HIS A 282 21.50 5.11 1.63
N LEU A 283 20.34 4.82 1.03
CA LEU A 283 19.30 5.82 0.74
C LEU A 283 18.83 6.56 2.01
N ILE A 284 18.55 5.83 3.09
CA ILE A 284 18.09 6.45 4.34
C ILE A 284 19.17 7.34 4.95
N ARG A 285 20.43 6.88 4.98
CA ARG A 285 21.56 7.64 5.55
C ARG A 285 21.79 8.90 4.74
N ASP A 286 21.86 8.80 3.42
CA ASP A 286 22.05 9.96 2.55
C ASP A 286 20.92 10.99 2.72
N ALA A 287 19.67 10.56 2.79
CA ALA A 287 18.53 11.46 3.06
C ALA A 287 18.62 12.15 4.43
N LEU A 288 19.03 11.42 5.48
CA LEU A 288 19.16 11.98 6.83
C LEU A 288 20.38 12.90 6.98
N GLU A 289 21.46 12.68 6.22
CA GLU A 289 22.70 13.46 6.25
C GLU A 289 22.69 14.68 5.33
N SER A 290 22.08 14.58 4.15
CA SER A 290 21.99 15.64 3.14
C SER A 290 21.16 16.84 3.58
N THR A 291 20.49 16.77 4.74
CA THR A 291 19.82 17.93 5.36
C THR A 291 20.86 18.85 6.01
N PRO A 292 21.14 20.05 5.46
CA PRO A 292 22.16 20.93 6.02
C PRO A 292 21.79 21.35 7.44
N THR A 293 22.71 21.11 8.37
CA THR A 293 22.78 21.83 9.64
C THR A 293 22.65 23.32 9.35
N ARG A 294 21.59 23.94 9.89
CA ARG A 294 21.34 25.39 9.82
C ARG A 294 22.66 26.15 10.06
N PRO A 295 23.19 26.95 9.11
CA PRO A 295 24.07 28.04 9.51
C PRO A 295 23.20 28.98 10.34
N MET A 296 23.68 29.29 11.54
CA MET A 296 23.05 30.24 12.47
C MET A 296 22.87 31.62 11.83
#